data_AF-A0A2V8EWV0-F1
#
_entry.id   AF-A0A2V8EWV0-F1
#
_cell.length_a   1.000
_cell.length_b   1.000
_cell.length_c   1.000
_cell.angle_alpha   90.00
_cell.angle_beta   90.00
_cell.angle_gamma   90.00
#
_symmetry.space_group_name_H-M   'P 1'
#
loop_
_entity.id
_entity.type
_entity.pdbx_description
1 polymer ?
#
loop_
_entity_poly.entity_id
_entity_poly.type
_entity_poly.pdbx_seq_one_letter_code
_entity_poly.pdbx_strand_id
1 'polypeptide(L)'
;MLTAILGCVLTATITSLASSVHLKGGANAQPNFVDKGLTLNAAASLSGLGNEDLLVTLTATAAATSTCTNQGGNQAPGQNPAEVTVSGSQSIPAAEIKNGNVAFNVTTEGPVTPIPGAPGCPNPNWRQDITDLSFTTATITVEQPAGTLVLTVNCTFAAPTTNGAVSGRSVSCTSS
;
A
#
# COMPACT_ATOMS: atom_id res chain seq x y z
N MET A 1 -57.74 -8.55 -31.90
CA MET A 1 -56.77 -7.71 -31.17
C MET A 1 -55.83 -8.65 -30.45
N LEU A 2 -54.55 -8.66 -30.84
CA LEU A 2 -53.52 -9.56 -30.32
C LEU A 2 -52.77 -8.81 -29.21
N THR A 3 -52.98 -9.19 -27.96
CA THR A 3 -52.31 -8.60 -26.79
C THR A 3 -50.90 -9.16 -26.68
N ALA A 4 -49.88 -8.36 -26.96
CA ALA A 4 -48.49 -8.69 -26.72
C ALA A 4 -48.18 -8.53 -25.23
N ILE A 5 -47.81 -9.62 -24.56
CA ILE A 5 -47.35 -9.61 -23.17
C ILE A 5 -45.85 -9.31 -23.18
N LEU A 6 -45.49 -8.08 -22.81
CA LEU A 6 -44.09 -7.67 -22.63
C LEU A 6 -43.60 -8.20 -21.27
N GLY A 7 -42.91 -9.35 -21.29
CA GLY A 7 -42.27 -9.93 -20.12
C GLY A 7 -41.03 -9.13 -19.72
N CYS A 8 -41.12 -8.37 -18.63
CA CYS A 8 -39.98 -7.72 -18.01
C CYS A 8 -39.13 -8.79 -17.29
N VAL A 9 -38.01 -9.20 -17.90
CA VAL A 9 -37.05 -10.10 -17.27
C VAL A 9 -36.26 -9.30 -16.23
N LEU A 10 -36.59 -9.48 -14.96
CA LEU A 10 -35.78 -8.97 -13.84
C LEU A 10 -34.48 -9.79 -13.79
N THR A 11 -33.39 -9.26 -14.32
CA THR A 11 -32.06 -9.83 -14.11
C THR A 11 -31.64 -9.53 -12.67
N ALA A 12 -31.89 -10.46 -11.75
CA ALA A 12 -31.30 -10.41 -10.43
C ALA A 12 -29.78 -10.56 -10.57
N THR A 13 -29.04 -9.49 -10.29
CA THR A 13 -27.58 -9.53 -10.23
C THR A 13 -27.18 -10.33 -9.00
N ILE A 14 -26.69 -11.54 -9.20
CA ILE A 14 -26.22 -12.41 -8.11
C ILE A 14 -24.88 -11.85 -7.64
N THR A 15 -24.87 -11.08 -6.56
CA THR A 15 -23.65 -10.62 -5.91
C THR A 15 -22.97 -11.81 -5.25
N SER A 16 -21.87 -12.31 -5.80
CA SER A 16 -21.07 -13.35 -5.14
C SER A 16 -20.15 -12.68 -4.14
N LEU A 17 -20.28 -13.05 -2.86
CA LEU A 17 -19.41 -12.57 -1.80
C LEU A 17 -17.99 -13.12 -1.96
N ALA A 18 -17.00 -12.37 -1.46
CA ALA A 18 -15.66 -12.87 -1.21
C ALA A 18 -15.71 -14.13 -0.33
N SER A 19 -14.99 -15.19 -0.71
CA SER A 19 -14.92 -16.43 0.05
C SER A 19 -13.45 -16.83 0.19
N SER A 20 -12.93 -16.68 1.41
CA SER A 20 -11.54 -17.01 1.77
C SER A 20 -10.50 -16.27 0.91
N VAL A 21 -10.55 -14.93 0.93
CA VAL A 21 -9.57 -14.09 0.23
C VAL A 21 -8.17 -14.34 0.80
N HIS A 22 -7.21 -14.58 -0.08
CA HIS A 22 -5.82 -14.85 0.31
C HIS A 22 -4.85 -14.42 -0.80
N LEU A 23 -3.58 -14.26 -0.43
CA LEU A 23 -2.49 -14.16 -1.40
C LEU A 23 -2.37 -15.48 -2.16
N LYS A 24 -2.27 -15.39 -3.48
CA LYS A 24 -2.14 -16.56 -4.35
C LYS A 24 -0.88 -17.35 -3.99
N GLY A 25 -1.00 -18.67 -3.82
CA GLY A 25 0.13 -19.52 -3.43
C GLY A 25 1.30 -19.58 -4.43
N GLY A 26 2.35 -20.33 -4.06
CA GLY A 26 3.56 -20.49 -4.88
C GLY A 26 4.42 -19.23 -4.87
N ALA A 27 4.91 -18.79 -6.03
CA ALA A 27 5.77 -17.61 -6.15
C ALA A 27 5.08 -16.27 -5.77
N ASN A 28 3.75 -16.27 -5.59
CA ASN A 28 2.96 -15.09 -5.22
C ASN A 28 2.50 -15.12 -3.75
N ALA A 29 2.96 -16.11 -2.96
CA ALA A 29 2.51 -16.32 -1.59
C ALA A 29 2.95 -15.19 -0.64
N GLN A 30 3.85 -14.33 -1.11
CA GLN A 30 4.30 -13.12 -0.44
C GLN A 30 4.26 -11.96 -1.43
N PRO A 31 3.95 -10.73 -0.97
CA PRO A 31 4.07 -9.55 -1.82
C PRO A 31 5.53 -9.29 -2.20
N ASN A 32 5.75 -8.82 -3.42
CA ASN A 32 7.02 -8.25 -3.83
C ASN A 32 7.06 -6.78 -3.44
N PHE A 33 8.17 -6.34 -2.85
CA PHE A 33 8.37 -4.95 -2.43
C PHE A 33 9.52 -4.28 -3.18
N VAL A 34 9.32 -3.01 -3.54
CA VAL A 34 10.38 -2.16 -4.09
C VAL A 34 10.41 -0.86 -3.31
N ASP A 35 11.53 -0.60 -2.66
CA ASP A 35 11.83 0.66 -2.00
C ASP A 35 12.28 1.68 -3.06
N LYS A 36 11.56 2.80 -3.17
CA LYS A 36 11.84 3.86 -4.14
C LYS A 36 12.45 5.11 -3.48
N GLY A 37 12.99 4.99 -2.27
CA GLY A 37 13.57 6.09 -1.50
C GLY A 37 12.55 6.81 -0.64
N LEU A 38 11.50 7.40 -1.23
CA LEU A 38 10.47 8.12 -0.45
C LEU A 38 9.12 7.40 -0.43
N THR A 39 8.99 6.29 -1.13
CA THR A 39 7.74 5.54 -1.25
C THR A 39 8.03 4.05 -1.30
N LEU A 40 7.12 3.24 -0.77
CA LEU A 40 7.18 1.78 -0.90
C LEU A 40 6.18 1.33 -1.96
N ASN A 41 6.62 0.45 -2.85
CA ASN A 41 5.75 -0.27 -3.78
C ASN A 41 5.54 -1.70 -3.30
N ALA A 42 4.30 -2.19 -3.39
CA ALA A 42 3.94 -3.58 -3.12
C ALA A 42 3.09 -4.15 -4.26
N ALA A 43 3.45 -5.35 -4.73
CA ALA A 43 2.69 -6.06 -5.75
C ALA A 43 2.46 -7.52 -5.34
N ALA A 44 1.24 -8.02 -5.52
CA ALA A 44 0.92 -9.43 -5.32
C ALA A 44 -0.31 -9.84 -6.15
N SER A 45 -0.67 -11.12 -6.06
CA SER A 45 -1.90 -11.66 -6.65
C SER A 45 -2.83 -12.15 -5.55
N LEU A 46 -4.12 -11.87 -5.69
CA LEU A 46 -5.19 -12.29 -4.79
C LEU A 46 -6.04 -13.38 -5.44
N SER A 47 -6.57 -14.28 -4.60
CA SER A 47 -7.52 -15.32 -4.97
C SER A 47 -8.63 -15.41 -3.91
N GLY A 48 -9.81 -15.92 -4.29
CA GLY A 48 -10.97 -16.04 -3.41
C GLY A 48 -11.88 -14.80 -3.38
N LEU A 49 -11.71 -13.90 -4.35
CA LEU A 49 -12.50 -12.67 -4.45
C LEU A 49 -13.91 -12.92 -4.99
N GLY A 50 -14.85 -12.08 -4.57
CA GLY A 50 -16.20 -11.97 -5.12
C GLY A 50 -16.24 -11.07 -6.38
N ASN A 51 -17.46 -10.71 -6.80
CA ASN A 51 -17.72 -9.92 -8.02
C ASN A 51 -18.04 -8.45 -7.69
N GLU A 52 -17.37 -7.88 -6.70
CA GLU A 52 -17.53 -6.48 -6.27
C GLU A 52 -16.22 -5.70 -6.45
N ASP A 53 -16.30 -4.37 -6.44
CA ASP A 53 -15.11 -3.52 -6.52
C ASP A 53 -14.19 -3.75 -5.31
N LEU A 54 -12.88 -3.72 -5.56
CA LEU A 54 -11.84 -3.94 -4.57
C LEU A 54 -11.18 -2.61 -4.19
N LEU A 55 -10.86 -2.42 -2.92
CA LEU A 55 -9.91 -1.41 -2.48
C LEU A 55 -8.73 -2.10 -1.78
N VAL A 56 -7.53 -1.93 -2.32
CA VAL A 56 -6.28 -2.40 -1.71
C VAL A 56 -5.56 -1.20 -1.13
N THR A 57 -5.21 -1.25 0.15
CA THR A 57 -4.43 -0.20 0.82
C THR A 57 -3.12 -0.76 1.31
N LEU A 58 -2.02 -0.07 1.01
CA LEU A 58 -0.69 -0.34 1.54
C LEU A 58 -0.37 0.77 2.55
N THR A 59 -0.04 0.38 3.78
CA THR A 59 0.49 1.26 4.82
C THR A 59 1.86 0.75 5.21
N ALA A 60 2.87 1.62 5.24
CA ALA A 60 4.23 1.23 5.55
C ALA A 60 4.86 2.19 6.55
N THR A 61 5.69 1.63 7.42
CA THR A 61 6.40 2.36 8.47
C THR A 61 7.88 2.34 8.15
N ALA A 62 8.55 3.49 8.29
CA ALA A 62 9.95 3.65 7.94
C ALA A 62 10.72 4.55 8.91
N ALA A 63 12.00 4.24 9.08
CA ALA A 63 12.96 5.20 9.61
C ALA A 63 13.27 6.23 8.52
N ALA A 64 13.05 7.52 8.80
CA ALA A 64 13.37 8.56 7.84
C ALA A 64 14.84 8.96 7.92
N THR A 65 15.43 9.37 6.80
CA THR A 65 16.66 10.17 6.77
C THR A 65 16.28 11.59 6.39
N SER A 66 16.86 12.58 7.08
CA SER A 66 16.57 13.98 6.79
C SER A 66 17.82 14.84 6.67
N THR A 67 17.70 15.90 5.88
CA THR A 67 18.72 16.93 5.68
C THR A 67 18.20 18.28 6.15
N CYS A 68 19.00 18.99 6.93
CA CYS A 68 18.75 20.35 7.36
C CYS A 68 19.49 21.33 6.43
N THR A 69 18.79 22.30 5.87
CA THR A 69 19.36 23.35 5.02
C THR A 69 19.16 24.73 5.65
N ASN A 70 20.22 25.51 5.82
CA ASN A 70 20.12 26.89 6.32
C ASN A 70 19.79 27.89 5.20
N GLN A 71 19.48 29.14 5.57
CA GLN A 71 19.14 30.21 4.61
C GLN A 71 20.27 30.56 3.63
N GLY A 72 21.52 30.23 3.99
CA GLY A 72 22.69 30.37 3.12
C GLY A 72 22.93 29.15 2.21
N GLY A 73 22.04 28.15 2.22
CA GLY A 73 22.15 26.93 1.41
C GLY A 73 23.07 25.85 1.97
N ASN A 74 23.62 26.01 3.17
CA ASN A 74 24.49 24.99 3.76
C ASN A 74 23.66 23.84 4.33
N GLN A 75 24.11 22.61 4.10
CA GLN A 75 23.44 21.39 4.51
C GLN A 75 24.13 20.76 5.73
N ALA A 76 23.32 20.20 6.63
CA ALA A 76 23.75 19.37 7.75
C ALA A 76 22.81 18.17 7.89
N PRO A 77 23.26 17.02 8.41
CA PRO A 77 22.37 15.90 8.72
C PRO A 77 21.31 16.32 9.75
N GLY A 78 20.05 15.98 9.47
CA GLY A 78 18.97 16.16 10.45
C GLY A 78 19.10 15.16 11.59
N GLN A 79 18.97 15.65 12.82
CA GLN A 79 19.02 14.83 14.02
C GLN A 79 17.64 14.26 14.32
N ASN A 80 17.59 13.01 14.79
CA ASN A 80 16.36 12.36 15.24
C ASN A 80 15.18 12.43 14.25
N PRO A 81 15.35 11.99 12.99
CA PRO A 81 14.20 11.81 12.11
C PRO A 81 13.28 10.74 12.73
N ALA A 82 12.10 11.18 13.16
CA ALA A 82 11.09 10.29 13.71
C ALA A 82 10.70 9.22 12.69
N GLU A 83 10.17 8.11 13.20
CA GLU A 83 9.53 7.11 12.34
C GLU A 83 8.37 7.77 11.58
N VAL A 84 8.24 7.44 10.29
CA VAL A 84 7.21 7.97 9.42
C VAL A 84 6.36 6.83 8.90
N THR A 85 5.05 7.03 8.94
CA THR A 85 4.09 6.15 8.30
C THR A 85 3.59 6.80 7.01
N VAL A 86 3.67 6.06 5.90
CA VAL A 86 3.14 6.44 4.60
C VAL A 86 2.10 5.43 4.15
N SER A 87 1.15 5.86 3.34
CA SER A 87 0.12 4.98 2.80
C SER A 87 -0.23 5.32 1.35
N GLY A 88 -0.80 4.35 0.65
CA GLY A 88 -1.37 4.52 -0.68
C GLY A 88 -2.41 3.45 -0.95
N SER A 89 -3.26 3.66 -1.95
CA SER A 89 -4.33 2.72 -2.27
C SER A 89 -4.55 2.58 -3.76
N GLN A 90 -5.18 1.47 -4.14
CA GLN A 90 -5.60 1.16 -5.49
C GLN A 90 -7.04 0.63 -5.45
N SER A 91 -7.94 1.28 -6.20
CA SER A 91 -9.25 0.72 -6.51
C SER A 91 -9.14 -0.18 -7.74
N ILE A 92 -9.75 -1.37 -7.67
CA ILE A 92 -9.82 -2.32 -8.79
C ILE A 92 -11.29 -2.63 -9.06
N PRO A 93 -11.84 -2.24 -10.22
CA PRO A 93 -13.21 -2.55 -10.59
C PRO A 93 -13.49 -4.05 -10.62
N ALA A 94 -14.72 -4.45 -10.25
CA ALA A 94 -15.20 -5.84 -10.31
C ALA A 94 -14.96 -6.50 -11.67
N ALA A 95 -15.04 -5.70 -12.76
CA ALA A 95 -14.82 -6.16 -14.12
C ALA A 95 -13.39 -6.67 -14.39
N GLU A 96 -12.40 -6.27 -13.60
CA GLU A 96 -11.01 -6.74 -13.69
C GLU A 96 -10.78 -8.05 -12.94
N ILE A 97 -11.69 -8.42 -12.03
CA ILE A 97 -11.63 -9.67 -11.29
C ILE A 97 -12.06 -10.81 -12.22
N LYS A 98 -11.17 -11.75 -12.48
CA LYS A 98 -11.42 -12.89 -13.37
C LYS A 98 -11.39 -14.18 -12.57
N ASN A 99 -12.53 -14.86 -12.50
CA ASN A 99 -12.69 -16.12 -11.76
C ASN A 99 -12.24 -15.99 -10.30
N GLY A 100 -12.57 -14.88 -9.63
CA GLY A 100 -12.17 -14.60 -8.25
C GLY A 100 -10.66 -14.34 -8.05
N ASN A 101 -9.95 -13.98 -9.11
CA ASN A 101 -8.52 -13.65 -9.08
C ASN A 101 -8.25 -12.26 -9.65
N VAL A 102 -7.29 -11.56 -9.07
CA VAL A 102 -6.75 -10.30 -9.61
C VAL A 102 -5.34 -10.05 -9.08
N ALA A 103 -4.55 -9.23 -9.78
CA ALA A 103 -3.27 -8.73 -9.27
C ALA A 103 -3.39 -7.26 -8.87
N PHE A 104 -2.64 -6.85 -7.85
CA PHE A 104 -2.55 -5.45 -7.45
C PHE A 104 -1.10 -4.97 -7.51
N ASN A 105 -0.93 -3.66 -7.63
CA ASN A 105 0.36 -2.98 -7.61
C ASN A 105 0.16 -1.58 -7.02
N VAL A 106 0.39 -1.45 -5.72
CA VAL A 106 0.15 -0.22 -4.95
C VAL A 106 1.47 0.44 -4.61
N THR A 107 1.56 1.76 -4.76
CA THR A 107 2.68 2.56 -4.23
C THR A 107 2.13 3.50 -3.17
N THR A 108 2.83 3.65 -2.04
CA THR A 108 2.48 4.67 -1.05
C THR A 108 2.71 6.06 -1.62
N GLU A 109 2.00 7.05 -1.09
CA GLU A 109 2.42 8.44 -1.23
C GLU A 109 3.73 8.69 -0.46
N GLY A 110 4.42 9.76 -0.83
CA GLY A 110 5.61 10.21 -0.11
C GLY A 110 5.26 10.88 1.23
N PRO A 111 6.24 11.03 2.13
CA PRO A 111 6.02 11.75 3.38
C PRO A 111 5.85 13.25 3.11
N VAL A 112 5.18 13.96 4.02
CA VAL A 112 5.13 15.42 3.97
C VAL A 112 6.53 15.97 4.21
N THR A 113 7.03 16.72 3.23
CA THR A 113 8.33 17.39 3.32
C THR A 113 8.24 18.75 2.62
N PRO A 114 8.79 19.86 3.18
CA PRO A 114 9.59 19.95 4.41
C PRO A 114 8.82 19.65 5.70
N ILE A 115 9.53 19.24 6.75
CA ILE A 115 8.94 19.04 8.07
C ILE A 115 8.67 20.41 8.72
N PRO A 116 7.41 20.73 9.11
CA PRO A 116 7.09 21.97 9.79
C PRO A 116 7.90 22.16 11.07
N GLY A 117 8.47 23.35 11.26
CA GLY A 117 9.25 23.71 12.46
C GLY A 117 10.67 23.11 12.52
N ALA A 118 11.04 22.23 11.57
CA ALA A 118 12.37 21.64 11.46
C ALA A 118 12.93 21.10 12.79
N PRO A 119 12.19 20.22 13.51
CA PRO A 119 12.52 19.81 14.87
C PRO A 119 13.85 19.06 14.99
N GLY A 120 14.34 18.47 13.89
CA GLY A 120 15.65 17.81 13.83
C GLY A 120 16.80 18.73 13.44
N CYS A 121 16.57 20.02 13.25
CA CYS A 121 17.58 20.99 12.84
C CYS A 121 18.09 21.85 14.00
N PRO A 122 19.28 22.48 13.87
CA PRO A 122 19.90 23.24 14.96
C PRO A 122 19.05 24.38 15.54
N ASN A 123 18.20 25.02 14.72
CA ASN A 123 17.22 25.99 15.16
C ASN A 123 16.11 26.19 14.10
N PRO A 124 14.99 26.86 14.43
CA PRO A 124 13.85 27.01 13.52
C PRO A 124 14.09 27.81 12.23
N ASN A 125 15.25 28.45 12.05
CA ASN A 125 15.58 29.15 10.79
C ASN A 125 16.08 28.20 9.69
N TRP A 126 16.20 26.91 9.99
CA TRP A 126 16.58 25.86 9.05
C TRP A 126 15.34 25.21 8.44
N ARG A 127 15.48 24.68 7.22
CA ARG A 127 14.51 23.81 6.55
C ARG A 127 14.93 22.36 6.76
N GLN A 128 14.00 21.48 7.15
CA GLN A 128 14.25 20.05 7.26
C GLN A 128 13.52 19.28 6.17
N ASP A 129 14.26 18.52 5.37
CA ASP A 129 13.72 17.72 4.28
C ASP A 129 13.96 16.23 4.54
N ILE A 130 12.93 15.41 4.32
CA ILE A 130 13.10 13.96 4.31
C ILE A 130 13.64 13.59 2.94
N THR A 131 14.79 12.94 2.92
CA THR A 131 15.50 12.60 1.69
C THR A 131 15.44 11.12 1.35
N ASP A 132 15.14 10.27 2.34
CA ASP A 132 15.07 8.82 2.18
C ASP A 132 14.22 8.20 3.32
N LEU A 133 13.64 7.03 3.07
CA LEU A 133 12.86 6.22 4.00
C LEU A 133 13.38 4.79 3.94
N SER A 134 13.82 4.25 5.08
CA SER A 134 14.17 2.84 5.22
C SER A 134 13.03 2.11 5.92
N PHE A 135 12.23 1.35 5.16
CA PHE A 135 11.02 0.70 5.63
C PHE A 135 11.32 -0.47 6.58
N THR A 136 10.52 -0.61 7.65
CA THR A 136 10.66 -1.65 8.66
C THR A 136 9.46 -2.60 8.68
N THR A 137 8.26 -2.08 8.40
CA THR A 137 7.03 -2.88 8.30
C THR A 137 6.14 -2.40 7.14
N ALA A 138 5.27 -3.29 6.68
CA ALA A 138 4.22 -2.98 5.72
C ALA A 138 2.96 -3.79 6.04
N THR A 139 1.81 -3.12 6.02
CA THR A 139 0.49 -3.75 6.15
C THR A 139 -0.29 -3.51 4.86
N ILE A 140 -0.85 -4.58 4.30
CA ILE A 140 -1.75 -4.53 3.15
C ILE A 140 -3.13 -4.93 3.64
N THR A 141 -4.12 -4.06 3.45
CA THR A 141 -5.53 -4.39 3.67
C THR A 141 -6.26 -4.48 2.33
N VAL A 142 -7.21 -5.39 2.26
CA VAL A 142 -8.07 -5.60 1.10
C VAL A 142 -9.51 -5.51 1.55
N GLU A 143 -10.28 -4.64 0.91
CA GLU A 143 -11.71 -4.46 1.18
C GLU A 143 -12.52 -4.78 -0.07
N GLN A 144 -13.61 -5.55 0.09
CA GLN A 144 -14.52 -5.89 -1.00
C GLN A 144 -15.98 -6.04 -0.49
N PRO A 145 -16.87 -5.08 -0.81
CA PRO A 145 -16.58 -3.75 -1.36
C PRO A 145 -15.81 -2.87 -0.35
N ALA A 146 -15.42 -1.66 -0.76
CA ALA A 146 -14.82 -0.68 0.16
C ALA A 146 -15.66 -0.51 1.45
N GLY A 147 -14.98 -0.51 2.59
CA GLY A 147 -15.57 -0.57 3.94
C GLY A 147 -15.80 -1.97 4.49
N THR A 148 -15.61 -3.04 3.69
CA THR A 148 -15.71 -4.44 4.14
C THR A 148 -14.36 -5.12 4.03
N LEU A 149 -13.60 -5.16 5.13
CA LEU A 149 -12.28 -5.80 5.19
C LEU A 149 -12.41 -7.32 4.99
N VAL A 150 -11.70 -7.86 4.00
CA VAL A 150 -11.71 -9.28 3.64
C VAL A 150 -10.35 -9.97 3.76
N LEU A 151 -9.25 -9.21 3.85
CA LEU A 151 -7.91 -9.74 4.09
C LEU A 151 -7.01 -8.64 4.70
N THR A 152 -6.22 -9.02 5.70
CA THR A 152 -5.08 -8.24 6.17
C THR A 152 -3.79 -9.04 5.99
N VAL A 153 -2.75 -8.44 5.44
CA VAL A 153 -1.40 -9.00 5.35
C VAL A 153 -0.44 -8.09 6.10
N ASN A 154 0.17 -8.60 7.17
CA ASN A 154 1.18 -7.89 7.94
C ASN A 154 2.56 -8.43 7.60
N CYS A 155 3.45 -7.56 7.15
CA CYS A 155 4.81 -7.89 6.75
C CYS A 155 5.84 -7.15 7.61
N THR A 156 6.91 -7.85 7.96
CA THR A 156 8.10 -7.29 8.60
C THR A 156 9.32 -7.51 7.73
N PHE A 157 10.20 -6.51 7.69
CA PHE A 157 11.50 -6.61 7.03
C PHE A 157 12.57 -6.98 8.07
N ALA A 158 13.42 -7.95 7.74
CA ALA A 158 14.45 -8.45 8.66
C ALA A 158 15.48 -7.38 9.07
N ALA A 159 15.64 -6.35 8.24
CA ALA A 159 16.37 -5.13 8.48
C ALA A 159 15.66 -3.98 7.74
N PRO A 160 15.90 -2.70 8.11
CA PRO A 160 15.41 -1.56 7.34
C PRO A 160 15.79 -1.70 5.85
N THR A 161 14.85 -1.42 4.96
CA THR A 161 15.07 -1.55 3.52
C THR A 161 16.10 -0.54 2.99
N THR A 162 16.60 -0.83 1.80
CA THR A 162 17.43 0.07 1.01
C THR A 162 16.84 0.19 -0.38
N ASN A 163 17.00 1.35 -1.01
CA ASN A 163 16.48 1.64 -2.36
C ASN A 163 16.74 0.51 -3.36
N GLY A 164 15.66 0.06 -4.00
CA GLY A 164 15.65 -1.05 -4.93
C GLY A 164 14.70 -2.18 -4.53
N ALA A 165 14.86 -3.33 -5.19
CA ALA A 165 14.05 -4.51 -4.91
C ALA A 165 14.40 -5.08 -3.53
N VAL A 166 13.37 -5.32 -2.71
CA VAL A 166 13.52 -5.96 -1.41
C VAL A 166 13.57 -7.48 -1.63
N SER A 167 14.60 -8.13 -1.09
CA SER A 167 14.73 -9.59 -1.22
C SER A 167 13.58 -10.29 -0.51
N GLY A 168 12.87 -11.20 -1.20
CA GLY A 168 11.79 -11.98 -0.57
C GLY A 168 12.26 -12.80 0.65
N ARG A 169 13.56 -13.14 0.75
CA ARG A 169 14.13 -13.84 1.91
C ARG A 169 14.23 -12.97 3.17
N SER A 170 14.21 -11.64 3.02
CA SER A 170 14.22 -10.68 4.14
C SER A 170 12.81 -10.19 4.50
N VAL A 171 11.76 -10.78 3.93
CA VAL A 171 10.37 -10.42 4.21
C VAL A 171 9.65 -11.59 4.90
N SER A 172 9.01 -11.31 6.03
CA SER A 172 8.12 -12.25 6.70
C SER A 172 6.72 -11.66 6.73
N CYS A 173 5.72 -12.36 6.17
CA CYS A 173 4.34 -11.90 6.13
C CYS A 173 3.38 -12.91 6.75
N THR A 174 2.36 -12.43 7.44
CA THR A 174 1.24 -13.22 7.96
C THR A 174 -0.08 -12.64 7.47
N SER A 175 -1.05 -13.51 7.19
CA SER A 175 -2.38 -13.13 6.72
C SER A 175 -3.45 -13.50 7.73
N SER A 176 -4.47 -12.66 7.88
CA SER A 176 -5.64 -12.87 8.75
C SER A 176 -6.91 -12.31 8.13
#